data_AF-A0A357FTT7-F1
#
_entry.id   AF-A0A357FTT7-F1
#
_cell.length_a   1.000
_cell.length_b   1.000
_cell.length_c   1.000
_cell.angle_alpha   90.00
_cell.angle_beta   90.00
_cell.angle_gamma   90.00
#
_symmetry.space_group_name_H-M   'P 1'
#
loop_
_entity.id
_entity.type
_entity.pdbx_description
1 polymer ?
#
loop_
_entity_poly.entity_id
_entity_poly.type
_entity_poly.pdbx_seq_one_letter_code
_entity_poly.pdbx_strand_id
1 'polypeptide(L)'
;VERIERDGVWLALDYEVKAGDGVVLDRGRPDEREEGGRITSVDTEKNRSFIRFLRDSINWQRVTVGDTVYKTSDPALDKALRQSYQVEQPNYKRPISATVRGQVGQPLILSLQDEEGRVVEVESNQAIEAAQNRPADEAALRKQLGRLGSTAFHLDALDNQLADGCMIPASTLNQLRRDAVDQLIALRARPLRWQLTENRELNREKGDLKTEASSLTPSSHSSDLKSPSYLIPYVRNWEQFDTALTLPYTEIYIELEDPRKYAEAVQRAREAEQQDGRKREIWVAPPRMFKTGEDFITKQLLKCGADGFLARNHEHLNALSQHRMRGDFSLNVANHLTAHYLIDHWKLERLTASYDLNTTQIDALLRNSQPGWFEITLHQHMPMFHMEHCVFCAFLSEGKDFRDCGRPCDTQQVQLKDRVGALHPLKADAGCRNTLFNSKAQTGADFALDMAKNGAAAFRIEFLNESGDEVRRTMKHYDALLRGELDAETLWKELKLINQLGVTRGTLTR
;
A
#
# COMPACT_ATOMS: atom_id res chain seq x y z
N VAL A 1 22.84 -23.75 17.61
CA VAL A 1 23.46 -23.89 18.94
C VAL A 1 23.97 -25.31 19.10
N GLU A 2 25.26 -25.54 19.38
CA GLU A 2 25.84 -26.88 19.55
C GLU A 2 25.98 -27.31 21.01
N ARG A 3 26.34 -26.37 21.90
CA ARG A 3 26.49 -26.61 23.35
C ARG A 3 26.12 -25.35 24.13
N ILE A 4 25.48 -25.52 25.27
CA ILE A 4 25.10 -24.43 26.17
C ILE A 4 25.95 -24.52 27.43
N GLU A 5 26.48 -23.38 27.87
CA GLU A 5 27.20 -23.24 29.14
C GLU A 5 26.55 -22.13 29.99
N ARG A 6 27.09 -21.87 31.18
CA ARG A 6 26.46 -20.99 32.17
C ARG A 6 26.26 -19.55 31.68
N ASP A 7 27.17 -19.04 30.87
CA ASP A 7 27.23 -17.63 30.44
C ASP A 7 27.31 -17.46 28.92
N GLY A 8 27.15 -18.54 28.16
CA GLY A 8 27.30 -18.51 26.71
C GLY A 8 26.90 -19.80 26.00
N VAL A 9 27.03 -19.76 24.68
CA VAL A 9 26.73 -20.89 23.80
C VAL A 9 27.84 -21.09 22.77
N TRP A 10 28.13 -22.36 22.49
CA TRP A 10 28.97 -22.78 21.39
C TRP A 10 28.15 -22.86 20.12
N LEU A 11 28.66 -22.22 19.07
CA LEU A 11 28.05 -22.13 17.77
C LEU A 11 29.01 -22.63 16.70
N ALA A 12 28.46 -23.40 15.76
CA ALA A 12 29.00 -23.48 14.41
C ALA A 12 28.37 -22.31 13.63
N LEU A 13 29.21 -21.39 13.14
CA LEU A 13 28.76 -20.15 12.52
C LEU A 13 28.90 -20.21 11.01
N ASP A 14 27.83 -19.84 10.30
CA ASP A 14 27.89 -19.58 8.85
C ASP A 14 28.55 -18.22 8.55
N TYR A 15 28.52 -17.29 9.51
CA TYR A 15 29.06 -15.94 9.40
C TYR A 15 29.77 -15.51 10.68
N GLU A 16 30.81 -14.69 10.54
CA GLU A 16 31.56 -14.16 11.69
C GLU A 16 30.68 -13.26 12.59
N VAL A 17 30.85 -13.44 13.90
CA VAL A 17 30.25 -12.62 14.95
C VAL A 17 31.35 -12.04 15.83
N LYS A 18 31.14 -10.82 16.33
CA LYS A 18 32.07 -10.13 17.23
C LYS A 18 31.36 -9.59 18.46
N ALA A 19 32.15 -9.26 19.48
CA ALA A 19 31.64 -8.54 20.64
C ALA A 19 30.92 -7.25 20.21
N GLY A 20 29.74 -7.01 20.76
CA GLY A 20 28.85 -5.90 20.45
C GLY A 20 27.74 -6.21 19.44
N ASP A 21 27.90 -7.26 18.62
CA ASP A 21 26.86 -7.70 17.68
C ASP A 21 25.60 -8.15 18.44
N GLY A 22 24.44 -7.84 17.88
CA GLY A 22 23.15 -8.30 18.39
C GLY A 22 22.78 -9.65 17.77
N VAL A 23 22.31 -10.58 18.59
CA VAL A 23 21.83 -11.89 18.13
C VAL A 23 20.52 -12.29 18.81
N VAL A 24 19.75 -13.13 18.13
CA VAL A 24 18.59 -13.83 18.69
C VAL A 24 18.78 -15.34 18.55
N LEU A 25 18.37 -16.07 19.58
CA LEU A 25 18.36 -17.53 19.65
C LEU A 25 16.94 -17.99 19.31
N ASP A 26 16.73 -18.38 18.05
CA ASP A 26 15.44 -18.85 17.54
C ASP A 26 15.28 -20.36 17.74
N ARG A 27 14.20 -20.72 18.42
CA ARG A 27 13.77 -22.09 18.70
C ARG A 27 12.62 -22.57 17.81
N GLY A 28 12.34 -21.87 16.71
CA GLY A 28 11.25 -22.15 15.77
C GLY A 28 9.86 -21.80 16.29
N ARG A 29 9.76 -20.85 17.25
CA ARG A 29 8.52 -20.44 17.92
C ARG A 29 8.39 -18.91 17.93
N PRO A 30 8.19 -18.28 16.75
CA PRO A 30 8.16 -16.81 16.62
C PRO A 30 6.96 -16.16 17.32
N ASP A 31 5.96 -16.95 17.73
CA ASP A 31 4.80 -16.54 18.53
C ASP A 31 5.13 -16.30 20.02
N GLU A 32 6.29 -16.74 20.48
CA GLU A 32 6.73 -16.61 21.86
C GLU A 32 7.95 -15.68 21.97
N ARG A 33 8.14 -15.02 23.12
CA ARG A 33 9.27 -14.11 23.33
C ARG A 33 10.61 -14.83 23.09
N GLU A 34 11.41 -14.40 22.13
CA GLU A 34 12.72 -15.01 21.88
C GLU A 34 13.77 -14.54 22.90
N GLU A 35 14.79 -15.37 23.11
CA GLU A 35 15.97 -15.00 23.90
C GLU A 35 17.03 -14.43 22.97
N GLY A 36 17.72 -13.38 23.39
CA GLY A 36 18.68 -12.70 22.54
C GLY A 36 19.25 -11.47 23.21
N GLY A 37 20.34 -10.96 22.66
CA GLY A 37 21.04 -9.83 23.24
C GLY A 37 22.30 -9.48 22.49
N ARG A 38 23.05 -8.52 23.06
CA ARG A 38 24.37 -8.18 22.54
C ARG A 38 25.41 -9.14 23.08
N ILE A 39 26.28 -9.60 22.19
CA ILE A 39 27.42 -10.44 22.54
C ILE A 39 28.42 -9.60 23.34
N THR A 40 28.86 -10.11 24.49
CA THR A 40 29.87 -9.46 25.35
C THR A 40 31.28 -9.89 24.98
N SER A 41 31.48 -11.18 24.67
CA SER A 41 32.74 -11.71 24.16
C SER A 41 32.52 -12.89 23.22
N VAL A 42 33.52 -13.13 22.37
CA VAL A 42 33.58 -14.27 21.44
C VAL A 42 34.93 -14.92 21.62
N ASP A 43 34.96 -16.18 22.01
CA ASP A 43 36.17 -17.02 21.95
C ASP A 43 36.02 -18.01 20.81
N THR A 44 37.04 -18.14 19.97
CA THR A 44 37.00 -19.08 18.85
C THR A 44 37.97 -20.22 19.12
N GLU A 45 37.45 -21.45 19.14
CA GLU A 45 38.24 -22.66 19.21
C GLU A 45 37.99 -23.51 17.96
N LYS A 46 39.04 -23.65 17.13
CA LYS A 46 38.96 -24.31 15.81
C LYS A 46 37.88 -23.66 14.92
N ASN A 47 36.82 -24.40 14.58
CA ASN A 47 35.70 -23.94 13.74
C ASN A 47 34.44 -23.64 14.56
N ARG A 48 34.58 -23.43 15.87
CA ARG A 48 33.46 -23.14 16.76
C ARG A 48 33.72 -21.85 17.51
N SER A 49 32.66 -21.08 17.70
CA SER A 49 32.72 -19.83 18.45
C SER A 49 31.85 -19.96 19.69
N PHE A 50 32.46 -19.70 20.84
CA PHE A 50 31.77 -19.53 22.09
C PHE A 50 31.41 -18.06 22.27
N ILE A 51 30.13 -17.75 22.15
CA ILE A 51 29.62 -16.40 22.36
C ILE A 51 29.07 -16.27 23.77
N ARG A 52 29.36 -15.14 24.42
CA ARG A 52 28.86 -14.82 25.76
C ARG A 52 27.93 -13.63 25.74
N PHE A 53 27.09 -13.58 26.77
CA PHE A 53 26.14 -12.50 26.98
C PHE A 53 26.40 -11.82 28.32
N LEU A 54 25.71 -10.70 28.56
CA LEU A 54 25.71 -10.09 29.88
C LEU A 54 25.08 -11.06 30.89
N ARG A 55 25.61 -11.08 32.11
CA ARG A 55 25.09 -11.93 33.18
C ARG A 55 23.58 -11.70 33.37
N ASP A 56 22.83 -12.79 33.49
CA ASP A 56 21.37 -12.81 33.69
C ASP A 56 20.54 -12.15 32.56
N SER A 57 21.15 -11.89 31.38
CA SER A 57 20.44 -11.32 30.23
C SER A 57 19.73 -12.34 29.34
N ILE A 58 20.10 -13.61 29.44
CA ILE A 58 19.51 -14.72 28.68
C ILE A 58 18.92 -15.73 29.66
N ASN A 59 17.67 -16.13 29.44
CA ASN A 59 17.08 -17.26 30.15
C ASN A 59 17.48 -18.57 29.46
N TRP A 60 18.56 -19.19 29.94
CA TRP A 60 19.09 -20.44 29.38
C TRP A 60 18.15 -21.64 29.44
N GLN A 61 17.09 -21.61 30.27
CA GLN A 61 16.07 -22.67 30.28
C GLN A 61 15.21 -22.69 29.00
N ARG A 62 15.27 -21.61 28.22
CA ARG A 62 14.49 -21.43 26.99
C ARG A 62 15.31 -21.63 25.72
N VAL A 63 16.60 -21.96 25.86
CA VAL A 63 17.53 -22.21 24.77
C VAL A 63 17.84 -23.70 24.73
N THR A 64 17.79 -24.30 23.55
CA THR A 64 18.11 -25.71 23.35
C THR A 64 19.23 -25.93 22.33
N VAL A 65 19.94 -27.04 22.48
CA VAL A 65 20.88 -27.49 21.44
C VAL A 65 20.07 -27.78 20.18
N GLY A 66 20.48 -27.18 19.06
CA GLY A 66 19.73 -27.17 17.81
C GLY A 66 19.14 -25.81 17.44
N ASP A 67 18.97 -24.88 18.39
CA ASP A 67 18.39 -23.56 18.11
C ASP A 67 19.21 -22.79 17.06
N THR A 68 18.53 -22.10 16.16
CA THR A 68 19.17 -21.26 15.13
C THR A 68 19.55 -19.92 15.73
N VAL A 69 20.71 -19.39 15.36
CA VAL A 69 21.14 -18.06 15.84
C VAL A 69 21.12 -17.09 14.67
N TYR A 70 20.31 -16.04 14.78
CA TYR A 70 20.30 -14.97 13.79
C TYR A 70 21.04 -13.75 14.31
N LYS A 71 21.88 -13.17 13.44
CA LYS A 71 22.49 -11.87 13.68
C LYS A 71 21.46 -10.78 13.41
N THR A 72 21.10 -10.01 14.43
CA THR A 72 20.07 -8.96 14.36
C THR A 72 20.64 -7.55 14.29
N SER A 73 21.92 -7.36 14.65
CA SER A 73 22.60 -6.06 14.56
C SER A 73 24.11 -6.24 14.42
N ASP A 74 24.74 -5.44 13.57
CA ASP A 74 26.19 -5.32 13.44
C ASP A 74 26.59 -3.84 13.53
N PRO A 75 27.04 -3.35 14.70
CA PRO A 75 27.41 -1.94 14.87
C PRO A 75 28.55 -1.47 13.96
N ALA A 76 29.45 -2.37 13.53
CA ALA A 76 30.53 -1.98 12.62
C ALA A 76 30.01 -1.83 11.19
N LEU A 77 29.09 -2.70 10.76
CA LEU A 77 28.38 -2.53 9.49
C LEU A 77 27.56 -1.24 9.51
N ASP A 78 26.81 -0.97 10.58
CA ASP A 78 26.04 0.28 10.72
C ASP A 78 26.95 1.51 10.64
N LYS A 79 28.12 1.46 11.29
CA LYS A 79 29.11 2.53 11.22
C LYS A 79 29.68 2.69 9.80
N ALA A 80 30.01 1.59 9.12
CA ALA A 80 30.51 1.62 7.75
C ALA A 80 29.45 2.16 6.77
N LEU A 81 28.19 1.74 6.93
CA LEU A 81 27.06 2.26 6.16
C LEU A 81 26.88 3.76 6.41
N ARG A 82 26.92 4.23 7.66
CA ARG A 82 26.90 5.68 7.98
C ARG A 82 28.02 6.43 7.28
N GLN A 83 29.23 5.89 7.34
CA GLN A 83 30.39 6.45 6.62
C GLN A 83 30.23 6.41 5.09
N SER A 84 29.31 5.61 4.54
CA SER A 84 29.06 5.58 3.10
C SER A 84 28.12 6.68 2.59
N TYR A 85 27.37 7.35 3.48
CA TYR A 85 26.47 8.46 3.08
C TYR A 85 26.67 9.76 3.87
N GLN A 86 27.39 9.73 5.00
CA GLN A 86 27.77 10.91 5.78
C GLN A 86 29.20 11.35 5.42
N VAL A 87 29.42 11.65 4.15
CA VAL A 87 30.72 12.09 3.63
C VAL A 87 30.64 13.51 3.10
N GLU A 88 31.66 14.31 3.38
CA GLU A 88 31.80 15.66 2.81
C GLU A 88 32.07 15.62 1.30
N GLN A 89 32.64 14.52 0.80
CA GLN A 89 32.85 14.28 -0.62
C GLN A 89 32.04 13.08 -1.11
N PRO A 90 31.39 13.16 -2.28
CA PRO A 90 30.65 12.05 -2.85
C PRO A 90 31.54 10.81 -3.06
N ASN A 91 31.08 9.66 -2.57
CA ASN A 91 31.78 8.37 -2.72
C ASN A 91 31.83 7.88 -4.17
N TYR A 92 30.91 8.36 -5.01
CA TYR A 92 30.89 8.08 -6.43
C TYR A 92 30.89 9.39 -7.21
N LYS A 93 31.90 9.58 -8.05
CA LYS A 93 31.99 10.71 -8.98
C LYS A 93 31.55 10.24 -10.35
N ARG A 94 30.51 10.87 -10.89
CA ARG A 94 29.94 10.57 -12.20
C ARG A 94 30.78 11.20 -13.33
N PRO A 95 30.95 10.52 -14.46
CA PRO A 95 31.62 11.10 -15.61
C PRO A 95 30.77 12.24 -16.19
N ILE A 96 31.44 13.32 -16.57
CA ILE A 96 30.86 14.37 -17.41
C ILE A 96 31.77 14.62 -18.61
N SER A 97 31.15 14.93 -19.75
CA SER A 97 31.84 15.39 -20.94
C SER A 97 31.75 16.91 -21.03
N ALA A 98 32.85 17.57 -21.35
CA ALA A 98 32.88 19.01 -21.57
C ALA A 98 33.13 19.33 -23.04
N THR A 99 32.44 20.32 -23.58
CA THR A 99 32.74 20.91 -24.88
C THR A 99 33.01 22.39 -24.72
N VAL A 100 34.13 22.86 -25.26
CA VAL A 100 34.56 24.27 -25.20
C VAL A 100 34.57 24.83 -26.62
N ARG A 101 33.85 25.92 -26.86
CA ARG A 101 33.70 26.52 -28.20
C ARG A 101 33.86 28.03 -28.15
N GLY A 102 34.45 28.60 -29.19
CA GLY A 102 34.59 30.06 -29.28
C GLY A 102 35.66 30.51 -30.29
N GLN A 103 35.59 31.78 -30.65
CA GLN A 103 36.52 32.46 -31.56
C GLN A 103 36.82 33.87 -31.04
N VAL A 104 37.94 34.44 -31.49
CA VAL A 104 38.34 35.82 -31.12
C VAL A 104 37.21 36.81 -31.42
N GLY A 105 36.89 37.65 -30.45
CA GLY A 105 35.80 38.63 -30.53
C GLY A 105 34.41 38.11 -30.17
N GLN A 106 34.25 36.81 -29.86
CA GLN A 106 32.99 36.20 -29.39
C GLN A 106 33.12 35.69 -27.95
N PRO A 107 32.00 35.53 -27.22
CA PRO A 107 31.99 34.83 -25.93
C PRO A 107 32.52 33.40 -26.04
N LEU A 108 33.13 32.92 -24.95
CA LEU A 108 33.51 31.54 -24.75
C LEU A 108 32.29 30.75 -24.25
N ILE A 109 32.00 29.63 -24.92
CA ILE A 109 30.89 28.74 -24.57
C ILE A 109 31.46 27.46 -23.95
N LEU A 110 30.95 27.09 -22.78
CA LEU A 110 31.21 25.81 -22.13
C LEU A 110 29.91 25.02 -22.02
N SER A 111 29.89 23.83 -22.59
CA SER A 111 28.81 22.86 -22.43
C SER A 111 29.28 21.68 -21.57
N LEU A 112 28.46 21.26 -20.61
CA LEU A 112 28.68 20.05 -19.82
C LEU A 112 27.52 19.08 -20.04
N GLN A 113 27.86 17.81 -20.27
CA GLN A 113 26.90 16.72 -20.43
C GLN A 113 27.15 15.60 -19.42
N ASP A 114 26.09 15.11 -18.77
CA ASP A 114 26.15 13.93 -17.91
C ASP A 114 25.83 12.61 -18.64
N GLU A 115 26.06 11.48 -17.97
CA GLU A 115 25.82 10.12 -18.48
C GLU A 115 24.34 9.79 -18.78
N GLU A 116 23.40 10.62 -18.32
CA GLU A 116 21.96 10.47 -18.57
C GLU A 116 21.50 11.40 -19.71
N GLY A 117 22.43 12.06 -20.39
CA GLY A 117 22.18 12.93 -21.53
C GLY A 117 21.72 14.34 -21.18
N ARG A 118 21.78 14.77 -19.92
CA ARG A 118 21.47 16.16 -19.53
C ARG A 118 22.59 17.07 -19.97
N VAL A 119 22.23 18.17 -20.61
CA VAL A 119 23.19 19.16 -21.12
C VAL A 119 22.89 20.52 -20.51
N VAL A 120 23.95 21.23 -20.11
CA VAL A 120 23.90 22.64 -19.73
C VAL A 120 24.94 23.40 -20.53
N GLU A 121 24.65 24.65 -20.85
CA GLU A 121 25.53 25.52 -21.62
C GLU A 121 25.62 26.88 -20.94
N VAL A 122 26.84 27.40 -20.81
CA VAL A 122 27.12 28.71 -20.21
C VAL A 122 28.09 29.50 -21.07
N GLU A 123 27.93 30.81 -21.08
CA GLU A 123 28.72 31.74 -21.89
C GLU A 123 29.52 32.71 -21.02
N SER A 124 30.71 33.13 -21.47
CA SER A 124 31.49 34.14 -20.75
C SER A 124 30.93 35.54 -20.97
N ASN A 125 30.97 36.35 -19.91
CA ASN A 125 30.59 37.76 -19.98
C ASN A 125 31.53 38.63 -20.84
N GLN A 126 32.73 38.12 -21.16
CA GLN A 126 33.74 38.80 -21.95
C GLN A 126 34.01 38.04 -23.25
N ALA A 127 34.32 38.77 -24.31
CA ALA A 127 34.76 38.18 -25.58
C ALA A 127 36.18 37.62 -25.46
N ILE A 128 36.47 36.58 -26.24
CA ILE A 128 37.80 35.96 -26.34
C ILE A 128 38.77 36.94 -27.01
N GLU A 129 39.94 37.13 -26.41
CA GLU A 129 41.01 37.96 -26.95
C GLU A 129 41.99 37.15 -27.81
N ALA A 130 42.71 37.82 -28.70
CA ALA A 130 43.77 37.19 -29.49
C ALA A 130 45.00 36.90 -28.62
N ALA A 131 45.59 35.71 -28.78
CA ALA A 131 46.78 35.27 -28.07
C ALA A 131 48.01 36.07 -28.52
N GLN A 132 48.62 36.80 -27.58
CA GLN A 132 49.85 37.55 -27.83
C GLN A 132 51.13 36.70 -27.76
N ASN A 133 51.12 35.58 -27.02
CA ASN A 133 52.32 34.76 -26.80
C ASN A 133 52.12 33.23 -26.84
N ARG A 134 50.93 32.70 -26.50
CA ARG A 134 50.61 31.25 -26.59
C ARG A 134 49.11 31.01 -26.82
N PRO A 135 48.71 30.20 -27.81
CA PRO A 135 47.33 29.76 -27.99
C PRO A 135 46.89 28.86 -26.82
N ALA A 136 45.58 28.67 -26.65
CA ALA A 136 45.01 27.79 -25.63
C ALA A 136 45.51 26.34 -25.81
N ASP A 137 46.19 25.80 -24.80
CA ASP A 137 46.66 24.42 -24.74
C ASP A 137 45.54 23.51 -24.22
N GLU A 138 45.20 22.45 -24.96
CA GLU A 138 44.18 21.48 -24.59
C GLU A 138 44.47 20.82 -23.23
N ALA A 139 45.75 20.55 -22.93
CA ALA A 139 46.15 20.00 -21.63
C ALA A 139 45.86 20.99 -20.49
N ALA A 140 46.02 22.29 -20.74
CA ALA A 140 45.68 23.34 -19.78
C ALA A 140 44.16 23.48 -19.59
N LEU A 141 43.37 23.38 -20.66
CA LEU A 141 41.90 23.39 -20.60
C LEU A 141 41.38 22.20 -19.78
N ARG A 142 41.86 20.98 -20.08
CA ARG A 142 41.49 19.76 -19.35
C ARG A 142 41.83 19.88 -17.86
N LYS A 143 43.01 20.43 -17.55
CA LYS A 143 43.45 20.64 -16.16
C LYS A 143 42.58 21.65 -15.41
N GLN A 144 42.11 22.72 -16.06
CA GLN A 144 41.28 23.74 -15.40
C GLN A 144 39.82 23.29 -15.25
N LEU A 145 39.24 22.72 -16.30
CA LEU A 145 37.85 22.25 -16.31
C LEU A 145 37.67 20.98 -15.45
N GLY A 146 38.69 20.13 -15.37
CA GLY A 146 38.69 18.93 -14.52
C GLY A 146 38.76 19.19 -13.01
N ARG A 147 38.94 20.45 -12.57
CA ARG A 147 38.95 20.83 -11.14
C ARG A 147 37.53 20.94 -10.59
N LEU A 148 36.87 19.79 -10.48
CA LEU A 148 35.46 19.68 -10.06
C LEU A 148 35.29 19.50 -8.54
N GLY A 149 36.38 19.50 -7.76
CA GLY A 149 36.35 19.62 -6.30
C GLY A 149 35.51 18.56 -5.58
N SER A 150 34.66 19.02 -4.65
CA SER A 150 33.71 18.23 -3.85
C SER A 150 32.42 17.89 -4.59
N THR A 151 32.29 18.25 -5.87
CA THR A 151 31.10 17.88 -6.65
C THR A 151 31.10 16.38 -6.92
N ALA A 152 29.92 15.85 -7.27
CA ALA A 152 29.75 14.45 -7.62
C ALA A 152 30.22 14.13 -9.05
N PHE A 153 31.14 14.91 -9.63
CA PHE A 153 31.56 14.78 -11.02
C PHE A 153 33.07 14.62 -11.18
N HIS A 154 33.48 13.92 -12.23
CA HIS A 154 34.83 13.93 -12.77
C HIS A 154 34.77 14.17 -14.29
N LEU A 155 35.76 14.87 -14.83
CA LEU A 155 35.84 15.15 -16.27
C LEU A 155 36.38 13.92 -17.01
N ASP A 156 35.52 13.28 -17.80
CA ASP A 156 35.85 12.07 -18.56
C ASP A 156 36.40 12.43 -19.95
N ALA A 157 35.65 13.24 -20.69
CA ALA A 157 36.01 13.71 -22.03
C ALA A 157 36.02 15.24 -22.12
N LEU A 158 36.93 15.77 -22.95
CA LEU A 158 36.97 17.18 -23.34
C LEU A 158 37.01 17.25 -24.87
N ASP A 159 36.05 17.97 -25.44
CA ASP A 159 36.01 18.33 -26.86
C ASP A 159 36.36 19.82 -27.00
N ASN A 160 37.51 20.11 -27.61
CA ASN A 160 38.02 21.45 -27.80
C ASN A 160 37.75 21.93 -29.23
N GLN A 161 36.81 22.86 -29.38
CA GLN A 161 36.39 23.45 -30.65
C GLN A 161 36.72 24.96 -30.71
N LEU A 162 37.82 25.38 -30.08
CA LEU A 162 38.29 26.76 -30.14
C LEU A 162 38.99 27.04 -31.47
N ALA A 163 38.76 28.24 -32.02
CA ALA A 163 39.52 28.73 -33.16
C ALA A 163 40.99 29.02 -32.77
N ASP A 164 41.89 28.97 -33.76
CA ASP A 164 43.31 29.27 -33.54
C ASP A 164 43.53 30.68 -32.99
N GLY A 165 44.54 30.82 -32.13
CA GLY A 165 44.93 32.12 -31.58
C GLY A 165 44.00 32.68 -30.50
N CYS A 166 43.11 31.87 -29.90
CA CYS A 166 42.31 32.29 -28.75
C CYS A 166 43.14 32.35 -27.44
N MET A 167 43.04 33.46 -26.71
CA MET A 167 43.55 33.63 -25.35
C MET A 167 42.41 33.53 -24.36
N ILE A 168 42.50 32.59 -23.43
CA ILE A 168 41.47 32.36 -22.42
C ILE A 168 42.05 32.54 -21.01
N PRO A 169 41.63 33.57 -20.27
CA PRO A 169 42.02 33.72 -18.87
C PRO A 169 41.53 32.55 -18.01
N ALA A 170 42.39 32.08 -17.10
CA ALA A 170 42.03 31.01 -16.17
C ALA A 170 40.86 31.41 -15.23
N SER A 171 40.68 32.70 -14.95
CA SER A 171 39.54 33.23 -14.20
C SER A 171 38.22 32.96 -14.93
N THR A 172 38.17 33.18 -16.24
CA THR A 172 36.99 32.92 -17.09
C THR A 172 36.63 31.44 -17.10
N LEU A 173 37.60 30.54 -17.29
CA LEU A 173 37.37 29.09 -17.22
C LEU A 173 36.88 28.63 -15.85
N ASN A 174 37.42 29.21 -14.77
CA ASN A 174 36.98 28.88 -13.42
C ASN A 174 35.54 29.30 -13.15
N GLN A 175 35.14 30.46 -13.68
CA GLN A 175 33.78 30.97 -13.54
C GLN A 175 32.79 30.11 -14.34
N LEU A 176 33.04 29.90 -15.64
CA LEU A 176 32.19 29.05 -16.48
C LEU A 176 32.07 27.63 -15.93
N ARG A 177 33.16 27.03 -15.46
CA ARG A 177 33.11 25.70 -14.84
C ARG A 177 32.17 25.70 -13.64
N ARG A 178 32.23 26.70 -12.76
CA ARG A 178 31.35 26.77 -11.58
C ARG A 178 29.90 26.92 -12.00
N ASP A 179 29.62 27.87 -12.90
CA ASP A 179 28.26 28.15 -13.36
C ASP A 179 27.64 26.94 -14.07
N ALA A 180 28.40 26.28 -14.95
CA ALA A 180 27.95 25.07 -15.64
C ALA A 180 27.71 23.92 -14.65
N VAL A 181 28.62 23.69 -13.70
CA VAL A 181 28.45 22.63 -12.70
C VAL A 181 27.23 22.90 -11.83
N ASP A 182 27.03 24.13 -11.36
CA ASP A 182 25.88 24.51 -10.53
C ASP A 182 24.56 24.33 -11.30
N GLN A 183 24.51 24.71 -12.57
CA GLN A 183 23.36 24.48 -13.44
C GLN A 183 23.11 22.99 -13.68
N LEU A 184 24.16 22.19 -13.88
CA LEU A 184 24.02 20.74 -14.08
C LEU A 184 23.51 20.04 -12.81
N ILE A 185 23.99 20.46 -11.62
CA ILE A 185 23.47 19.99 -10.32
C ILE A 185 22.00 20.34 -10.19
N ALA A 186 21.63 21.59 -10.47
CA ALA A 186 20.24 22.04 -10.40
C ALA A 186 19.33 21.27 -11.38
N LEU A 187 19.83 20.96 -12.58
CA LEU A 187 19.10 20.18 -13.58
C LEU A 187 18.92 18.72 -13.14
N ARG A 188 19.95 18.10 -12.55
CA ARG A 188 19.89 16.74 -11.99
C ARG A 188 18.98 16.64 -10.77
N ALA A 189 18.85 17.70 -9.97
CA ALA A 189 17.96 17.74 -8.81
C ALA A 189 16.47 17.82 -9.19
N ARG A 190 16.14 18.11 -10.46
CA ARG A 190 14.75 18.13 -10.91
C ARG A 190 14.21 16.70 -10.97
N PRO A 191 12.99 16.45 -10.44
CA PRO A 191 12.35 15.15 -10.58
C PRO A 191 12.24 14.76 -12.05
N LEU A 192 12.55 13.50 -12.37
CA LEU A 192 12.28 12.95 -13.68
C LEU A 192 10.79 13.10 -13.97
N ARG A 193 10.46 13.84 -15.04
CA ARG A 193 9.08 13.91 -15.52
C ARG A 193 8.86 12.72 -16.42
N TRP A 194 8.02 11.79 -15.96
CA TRP A 194 7.51 10.70 -16.79
C TRP A 194 6.86 11.32 -18.04
N GLN A 195 7.38 10.96 -19.21
CA GLN A 195 6.72 11.28 -20.47
C GLN A 195 5.87 10.08 -20.84
N LEU A 196 4.58 10.32 -21.08
CA LEU A 196 3.73 9.33 -21.72
C LEU A 196 4.24 9.22 -23.15
N THR A 197 4.94 8.14 -23.46
CA THR A 197 5.30 7.84 -24.85
C THR A 197 4.00 7.67 -25.62
N GLU A 198 3.73 8.57 -26.58
CA GLU A 198 2.58 8.46 -27.50
C GLU A 198 2.65 7.18 -28.37
N ASN A 199 3.79 6.48 -28.31
CA ASN A 199 4.08 5.33 -29.11
C ASN A 199 3.26 4.11 -28.67
N ARG A 200 2.04 4.03 -29.20
CA ARG A 200 1.10 2.90 -29.09
C ARG A 200 1.70 1.56 -29.54
N GLU A 201 2.80 1.58 -30.31
CA GLU A 201 3.42 0.39 -30.89
C GLU A 201 4.25 -0.43 -29.90
N LEU A 202 4.79 0.17 -28.83
CA LEU A 202 5.50 -0.58 -27.77
C LEU A 202 4.58 -1.48 -26.93
N ASN A 203 3.26 -1.35 -27.09
CA ASN A 203 2.28 -2.30 -26.54
C ASN A 203 2.10 -3.57 -27.39
N ARG A 204 2.78 -3.70 -28.55
CA ARG A 204 2.69 -4.88 -29.41
C ARG A 204 3.89 -5.83 -29.31
N GLU A 205 5.09 -5.34 -29.02
CA GLU A 205 6.33 -6.15 -29.12
C GLU A 205 6.95 -6.61 -27.79
N LYS A 206 6.39 -6.21 -26.64
CA LYS A 206 6.71 -6.85 -25.35
C LYS A 206 5.50 -7.67 -24.91
N GLY A 207 5.67 -8.99 -24.95
CA GLY A 207 4.61 -10.00 -24.91
C GLY A 207 3.53 -9.84 -23.84
N ASP A 208 2.32 -10.17 -24.27
CA ASP A 208 1.35 -10.97 -23.52
C ASP A 208 0.91 -10.49 -22.13
N LEU A 209 0.40 -9.25 -22.07
CA LEU A 209 -0.75 -8.95 -21.19
C LEU A 209 -1.97 -8.44 -21.94
N LYS A 210 -1.88 -8.28 -23.27
CA LYS A 210 -3.01 -7.93 -24.14
C LYS A 210 -3.51 -9.09 -25.01
N THR A 211 -2.85 -10.24 -25.02
CA THR A 211 -3.13 -11.29 -26.02
C THR A 211 -4.16 -12.33 -25.57
N GLU A 212 -4.56 -12.38 -24.29
CA GLU A 212 -5.83 -13.01 -23.88
C GLU A 212 -6.96 -11.98 -23.68
N ALA A 213 -6.62 -10.73 -23.34
CA ALA A 213 -7.59 -9.64 -23.21
C ALA A 213 -8.10 -9.10 -24.56
N SER A 214 -7.41 -9.32 -25.69
CA SER A 214 -7.83 -8.81 -27.01
C SER A 214 -8.67 -9.81 -27.82
N SER A 215 -8.75 -11.08 -27.43
CA SER A 215 -9.90 -11.96 -27.75
C SER A 215 -11.13 -11.61 -26.91
N LEU A 216 -10.93 -10.83 -25.83
CA LEU A 216 -11.96 -10.17 -25.04
C LEU A 216 -12.10 -8.70 -25.46
N THR A 217 -12.03 -8.40 -26.77
CA THR A 217 -12.93 -7.34 -27.25
C THR A 217 -14.29 -7.63 -26.63
N PRO A 218 -14.97 -6.68 -25.97
CA PRO A 218 -16.41 -6.84 -25.88
C PRO A 218 -16.84 -6.93 -27.34
N SER A 219 -17.07 -8.16 -27.83
CA SER A 219 -17.98 -8.36 -28.93
C SER A 219 -19.10 -7.41 -28.64
N SER A 220 -19.47 -6.60 -29.62
CA SER A 220 -20.65 -5.77 -29.63
C SER A 220 -21.81 -6.60 -29.07
N HIS A 221 -21.88 -6.68 -27.75
CA HIS A 221 -22.87 -7.36 -26.99
C HIS A 221 -23.94 -6.33 -27.06
N SER A 222 -24.92 -6.66 -27.89
CA SER A 222 -26.25 -6.10 -27.89
C SER A 222 -26.48 -5.37 -26.57
N SER A 223 -26.75 -4.08 -26.70
CA SER A 223 -27.22 -3.13 -25.68
C SER A 223 -28.40 -3.61 -24.82
N ASP A 224 -28.74 -4.89 -24.86
CA ASP A 224 -30.10 -5.35 -24.70
C ASP A 224 -30.38 -5.99 -23.34
N LEU A 225 -29.38 -6.21 -22.48
CA LEU A 225 -29.63 -6.58 -21.08
C LEU A 225 -28.53 -6.05 -20.14
N LYS A 226 -28.40 -4.72 -20.01
CA LYS A 226 -27.81 -4.16 -18.78
C LYS A 226 -28.84 -4.36 -17.66
N SER A 227 -28.72 -5.43 -16.89
CA SER A 227 -29.49 -5.55 -15.65
C SER A 227 -29.29 -4.28 -14.82
N PRO A 228 -30.36 -3.66 -14.30
CA PRO A 228 -30.22 -2.45 -13.52
C PRO A 228 -29.34 -2.72 -12.30
N SER A 229 -28.46 -1.78 -11.97
CA SER A 229 -27.67 -1.85 -10.75
C SER A 229 -28.62 -1.94 -9.55
N TYR A 230 -28.29 -2.78 -8.58
CA TYR A 230 -29.15 -3.06 -7.42
C TYR A 230 -28.40 -2.82 -6.11
N LEU A 231 -29.16 -2.75 -5.01
CA LEU A 231 -28.60 -2.54 -3.68
C LEU A 231 -28.32 -3.85 -2.95
N ILE A 232 -27.24 -3.87 -2.16
CA ILE A 232 -26.88 -4.96 -1.26
C ILE A 232 -26.75 -4.38 0.17
N PRO A 233 -27.65 -4.72 1.11
CA PRO A 233 -27.47 -4.37 2.52
C PRO A 233 -26.28 -5.16 3.10
N TYR A 234 -25.38 -4.45 3.77
CA TYR A 234 -24.25 -5.02 4.50
C TYR A 234 -24.42 -4.70 5.98
N VAL A 235 -24.66 -5.74 6.78
CA VAL A 235 -25.08 -5.64 8.19
C VAL A 235 -24.06 -6.24 9.13
N ARG A 236 -24.02 -5.73 10.38
CA ARG A 236 -23.01 -6.06 11.39
C ARG A 236 -23.54 -6.55 12.73
N ASN A 237 -24.87 -6.59 12.89
CA ASN A 237 -25.51 -7.10 14.10
C ASN A 237 -26.87 -7.76 13.78
N TRP A 238 -27.44 -8.42 14.77
CA TRP A 238 -28.69 -9.17 14.62
C TRP A 238 -29.89 -8.29 14.29
N GLU A 239 -30.04 -7.12 14.92
CA GLU A 239 -31.16 -6.22 14.64
C GLU A 239 -31.16 -5.76 13.17
N GLN A 240 -29.99 -5.41 12.64
CA GLN A 240 -29.80 -5.05 11.25
C GLN A 240 -30.06 -6.23 10.31
N PHE A 241 -29.58 -7.42 10.66
CA PHE A 241 -29.78 -8.63 9.86
C PHE A 241 -31.24 -9.05 9.80
N ASP A 242 -31.90 -9.13 10.95
CA ASP A 242 -33.33 -9.46 11.06
C ASP A 242 -34.16 -8.42 10.29
N THR A 243 -33.79 -7.13 10.35
CA THR A 243 -34.39 -6.09 9.52
C THR A 243 -34.18 -6.34 8.03
N ALA A 244 -32.95 -6.62 7.59
CA ALA A 244 -32.60 -6.86 6.20
C ALA A 244 -33.37 -8.06 5.60
N LEU A 245 -33.63 -9.11 6.40
CA LEU A 245 -34.47 -10.24 5.97
C LEU A 245 -35.91 -9.80 5.63
N THR A 246 -36.44 -8.75 6.27
CA THR A 246 -37.77 -8.20 5.94
C THR A 246 -37.81 -7.34 4.68
N LEU A 247 -36.65 -6.93 4.15
CA LEU A 247 -36.51 -6.04 2.99
C LEU A 247 -36.44 -6.84 1.68
N PRO A 248 -36.70 -6.22 0.51
CA PRO A 248 -36.84 -6.94 -0.77
C PRO A 248 -35.51 -7.37 -1.41
N TYR A 249 -34.39 -7.33 -0.68
CA TYR A 249 -33.06 -7.63 -1.23
C TYR A 249 -32.80 -9.15 -1.26
N THR A 250 -32.31 -9.62 -2.41
CA THR A 250 -31.98 -11.04 -2.62
C THR A 250 -30.60 -11.42 -2.11
N GLU A 251 -29.69 -10.45 -1.96
CA GLU A 251 -28.34 -10.65 -1.47
C GLU A 251 -28.17 -9.84 -0.19
N ILE A 252 -27.63 -10.47 0.85
CA ILE A 252 -27.35 -9.82 2.13
C ILE A 252 -25.93 -10.15 2.55
N TYR A 253 -25.14 -9.11 2.81
CA TYR A 253 -23.79 -9.24 3.31
C TYR A 253 -23.82 -9.16 4.83
N ILE A 254 -23.17 -10.10 5.50
CA ILE A 254 -23.13 -10.14 6.96
C ILE A 254 -21.69 -10.25 7.48
N GLU A 255 -21.33 -9.33 8.37
CA GLU A 255 -20.06 -9.31 9.10
C GLU A 255 -20.35 -9.38 10.59
N LEU A 256 -20.16 -10.55 11.20
CA LEU A 256 -20.27 -10.75 12.64
C LEU A 256 -18.88 -10.82 13.26
N GLU A 257 -18.75 -10.21 14.44
CA GLU A 257 -17.51 -10.24 15.23
C GLU A 257 -17.14 -11.67 15.67
N ASP A 258 -18.13 -12.57 15.80
CA ASP A 258 -17.94 -13.96 16.18
C ASP A 258 -18.26 -14.91 15.00
N PRO A 259 -17.25 -15.52 14.36
CA PRO A 259 -17.44 -16.39 13.20
C PRO A 259 -18.31 -17.63 13.48
N ARG A 260 -18.45 -18.04 14.74
CA ARG A 260 -19.31 -19.19 15.11
C ARG A 260 -20.80 -18.90 14.89
N LYS A 261 -21.18 -17.61 14.86
CA LYS A 261 -22.57 -17.17 14.69
C LYS A 261 -23.01 -17.15 13.23
N TYR A 262 -22.12 -17.35 12.26
CA TYR A 262 -22.52 -17.35 10.85
C TYR A 262 -23.47 -18.50 10.49
N ALA A 263 -23.33 -19.68 11.12
CA ALA A 263 -24.25 -20.79 10.91
C ALA A 263 -25.68 -20.45 11.36
N GLU A 264 -25.80 -19.73 12.49
CA GLU A 264 -27.08 -19.22 12.99
C GLU A 264 -27.68 -18.19 12.02
N ALA A 265 -26.86 -17.29 11.46
CA ALA A 265 -27.34 -16.31 10.48
C ALA A 265 -27.91 -16.97 9.22
N VAL A 266 -27.22 -17.99 8.70
CA VAL A 266 -27.71 -18.78 7.56
C VAL A 266 -29.02 -19.49 7.94
N GLN A 267 -29.09 -20.12 9.11
CA GLN A 267 -30.32 -20.78 9.57
C GLN A 267 -31.50 -19.81 9.63
N ARG A 268 -31.33 -18.64 10.25
CA ARG A 268 -32.38 -17.60 10.32
C ARG A 268 -32.85 -17.16 8.93
N ALA A 269 -31.94 -17.02 7.98
CA ALA A 269 -32.29 -16.67 6.61
C ALA A 269 -33.13 -17.76 5.92
N ARG A 270 -32.80 -19.05 6.16
CA ARG A 270 -33.58 -20.18 5.65
C ARG A 270 -34.95 -20.28 6.30
N GLU A 271 -35.05 -20.01 7.60
CA GLU A 271 -36.34 -19.95 8.30
C GLU A 271 -37.22 -18.81 7.76
N ALA A 272 -36.65 -17.63 7.53
CA ALA A 272 -37.36 -16.51 6.90
C ALA A 272 -37.81 -16.85 5.46
N GLU A 273 -36.98 -17.56 4.69
CA GLU A 273 -37.33 -18.06 3.35
C GLU A 273 -38.48 -19.06 3.40
N GLN A 274 -38.52 -19.96 4.37
CA GLN A 274 -39.64 -20.88 4.55
C GLN A 274 -40.95 -20.15 4.93
N GLN A 275 -40.84 -19.03 5.66
CA GLN A 275 -41.99 -18.27 6.13
C GLN A 275 -42.64 -17.43 5.02
N ASP A 276 -41.85 -16.80 4.15
CA ASP A 276 -42.37 -15.86 3.14
C ASP A 276 -42.06 -16.23 1.68
N GLY A 277 -41.39 -17.35 1.44
CA GLY A 277 -41.08 -17.88 0.12
C GLY A 277 -40.00 -17.11 -0.64
N ARG A 278 -39.35 -16.10 -0.05
CA ARG A 278 -38.32 -15.31 -0.72
C ARG A 278 -36.95 -15.91 -0.48
N LYS A 279 -36.22 -16.25 -1.54
CA LYS A 279 -34.83 -16.70 -1.41
C LYS A 279 -33.91 -15.53 -1.09
N ARG A 280 -33.03 -15.70 -0.10
CA ARG A 280 -31.93 -14.76 0.20
C ARG A 280 -30.59 -15.50 0.13
N GLU A 281 -29.66 -14.93 -0.61
CA GLU A 281 -28.26 -15.34 -0.60
C GLU A 281 -27.53 -14.64 0.54
N ILE A 282 -27.00 -15.43 1.46
CA ILE A 282 -26.22 -14.94 2.60
C ILE A 282 -24.74 -15.03 2.26
N TRP A 283 -24.11 -13.86 2.17
CA TRP A 283 -22.70 -13.71 1.91
C TRP A 283 -21.97 -13.30 3.18
N VAL A 284 -21.03 -14.13 3.61
CA VAL A 284 -20.30 -13.92 4.86
C VAL A 284 -19.02 -13.13 4.62
N ALA A 285 -18.77 -12.11 5.45
CA ALA A 285 -17.56 -11.32 5.46
C ALA A 285 -16.63 -11.72 6.63
N PRO A 286 -15.63 -12.60 6.42
CA PRO A 286 -14.77 -13.11 7.49
C PRO A 286 -13.73 -12.09 7.93
N PRO A 287 -13.21 -12.05 9.17
CA PRO A 287 -12.29 -10.99 9.65
C PRO A 287 -11.21 -10.53 8.65
N ARG A 288 -10.96 -9.22 8.56
CA ARG A 288 -10.03 -8.66 7.55
C ARG A 288 -8.59 -9.10 7.74
N MET A 289 -8.15 -9.15 9.00
CA MET A 289 -6.81 -9.53 9.37
C MET A 289 -6.76 -11.01 9.71
N PHE A 290 -5.80 -11.71 9.14
CA PHE A 290 -5.50 -13.12 9.43
C PHE A 290 -4.07 -13.21 9.94
N LYS A 291 -3.84 -13.94 11.04
CA LYS A 291 -2.52 -14.26 11.57
C LYS A 291 -2.30 -15.76 11.66
N THR A 292 -1.03 -16.15 11.67
CA THR A 292 -0.60 -17.54 11.92
C THR A 292 -1.24 -18.07 13.20
N GLY A 293 -1.84 -19.27 13.13
CA GLY A 293 -2.55 -19.91 14.24
C GLY A 293 -4.06 -19.60 14.29
N GLU A 294 -4.59 -18.74 13.42
CA GLU A 294 -6.02 -18.42 13.34
C GLU A 294 -6.83 -19.33 12.40
N ASP A 295 -6.28 -20.49 12.01
CA ASP A 295 -6.93 -21.47 11.11
C ASP A 295 -8.31 -21.93 11.59
N PHE A 296 -8.57 -21.82 12.90
CA PHE A 296 -9.89 -22.11 13.45
C PHE A 296 -10.99 -21.21 12.85
N ILE A 297 -10.69 -19.95 12.51
CA ILE A 297 -11.63 -19.02 11.88
C ILE A 297 -12.07 -19.59 10.53
N THR A 298 -11.10 -19.95 9.70
CA THR A 298 -11.34 -20.58 8.39
C THR A 298 -12.18 -21.85 8.50
N LYS A 299 -11.90 -22.70 9.50
CA LYS A 299 -12.70 -23.91 9.76
C LYS A 299 -14.16 -23.61 10.13
N GLN A 300 -14.44 -22.50 10.82
CA GLN A 300 -15.81 -22.09 11.11
C GLN A 300 -16.54 -21.60 9.87
N LEU A 301 -15.86 -20.83 9.00
CA LEU A 301 -16.42 -20.35 7.74
C LEU A 301 -16.83 -21.51 6.83
N LEU A 302 -15.96 -22.50 6.65
CA LEU A 302 -16.25 -23.67 5.81
C LEU A 302 -17.45 -24.50 6.31
N LYS A 303 -17.86 -24.33 7.57
CA LYS A 303 -18.98 -25.06 8.19
C LYS A 303 -20.25 -24.24 8.34
N CYS A 304 -20.24 -22.94 8.02
CA CYS A 304 -21.39 -22.08 8.30
C CYS A 304 -22.55 -22.22 7.31
N GLY A 305 -22.32 -22.84 6.14
CA GLY A 305 -23.37 -23.07 5.14
C GLY A 305 -23.79 -21.84 4.35
N ALA A 306 -22.99 -20.77 4.36
CA ALA A 306 -23.24 -19.55 3.58
C ALA A 306 -23.30 -19.82 2.08
N ASP A 307 -24.04 -18.99 1.35
CA ASP A 307 -24.16 -19.08 -0.12
C ASP A 307 -22.88 -18.61 -0.81
N GLY A 308 -22.12 -17.71 -0.16
CA GLY A 308 -20.83 -17.24 -0.64
C GLY A 308 -20.06 -16.46 0.42
N PHE A 309 -18.84 -16.08 0.07
CA PHE A 309 -17.91 -15.40 0.98
C PHE A 309 -17.28 -14.16 0.34
N LEU A 310 -17.00 -13.16 1.17
CA LEU A 310 -16.15 -12.04 0.80
C LEU A 310 -14.68 -12.38 1.10
N ALA A 311 -13.86 -12.50 0.06
CA ALA A 311 -12.42 -12.67 0.20
C ALA A 311 -11.78 -11.32 0.53
N ARG A 312 -11.15 -11.22 1.71
CA ARG A 312 -10.64 -9.95 2.27
C ARG A 312 -9.11 -9.91 2.41
N ASN A 313 -8.47 -11.06 2.24
CA ASN A 313 -7.02 -11.26 2.25
C ASN A 313 -6.69 -12.49 1.37
N HIS A 314 -5.39 -12.77 1.20
CA HIS A 314 -4.93 -13.86 0.34
C HIS A 314 -5.31 -15.24 0.88
N GLU A 315 -5.30 -15.41 2.19
CA GLU A 315 -5.68 -16.66 2.86
C GLU A 315 -7.14 -17.03 2.58
N HIS A 316 -8.06 -16.05 2.50
CA HIS A 316 -9.44 -16.31 2.10
C HIS A 316 -9.53 -16.79 0.66
N LEU A 317 -8.77 -16.18 -0.26
CA LEU A 317 -8.75 -16.60 -1.67
C LEU A 317 -8.33 -18.07 -1.81
N ASN A 318 -7.33 -18.49 -1.05
CA ASN A 318 -6.87 -19.87 -1.04
C ASN A 318 -7.87 -20.82 -0.37
N ALA A 319 -8.23 -20.53 0.88
CA ALA A 319 -8.99 -21.45 1.73
C ALA A 319 -10.46 -21.59 1.33
N LEU A 320 -11.04 -20.59 0.66
CA LEU A 320 -12.43 -20.58 0.22
C LEU A 320 -12.56 -20.77 -1.31
N SER A 321 -11.47 -21.16 -1.99
CA SER A 321 -11.40 -21.34 -3.46
C SER A 321 -12.44 -22.30 -4.05
N GLN A 322 -12.96 -23.24 -3.25
CA GLN A 322 -14.00 -24.19 -3.67
C GLN A 322 -15.43 -23.66 -3.44
N HIS A 323 -15.57 -22.44 -2.90
CA HIS A 323 -16.85 -21.79 -2.64
C HIS A 323 -17.03 -20.58 -3.55
N ARG A 324 -18.28 -20.11 -3.67
CA ARG A 324 -18.59 -18.85 -4.33
C ARG A 324 -17.92 -17.71 -3.57
N MET A 325 -17.13 -16.89 -4.27
CA MET A 325 -16.38 -15.80 -3.67
C MET A 325 -16.57 -14.50 -4.42
N ARG A 326 -16.57 -13.40 -3.68
CA ARG A 326 -16.41 -12.04 -4.20
C ARG A 326 -15.22 -11.41 -3.50
N GLY A 327 -14.41 -10.65 -4.23
CA GLY A 327 -13.28 -9.93 -3.64
C GLY A 327 -13.77 -8.67 -2.95
N ASP A 328 -13.45 -8.47 -1.67
CA ASP A 328 -13.83 -7.26 -0.93
C ASP A 328 -12.83 -6.11 -1.18
N PHE A 329 -13.18 -4.91 -0.70
CA PHE A 329 -12.41 -3.68 -0.91
C PHE A 329 -10.95 -3.80 -0.43
N SER A 330 -10.69 -4.64 0.57
CA SER A 330 -9.36 -4.84 1.16
C SER A 330 -8.39 -5.61 0.28
N LEU A 331 -8.83 -6.15 -0.86
CA LEU A 331 -7.94 -6.63 -1.91
C LEU A 331 -7.30 -5.47 -2.72
N ASN A 332 -7.67 -4.23 -2.42
CA ASN A 332 -7.08 -3.00 -2.97
C ASN A 332 -7.11 -2.95 -4.51
N VAL A 333 -8.23 -3.39 -5.09
CA VAL A 333 -8.41 -3.35 -6.55
C VAL A 333 -8.54 -1.91 -7.02
N ALA A 334 -7.46 -1.40 -7.62
CA ALA A 334 -7.34 -0.01 -8.06
C ALA A 334 -7.26 0.17 -9.59
N ASN A 335 -7.13 -0.92 -10.35
CA ASN A 335 -6.99 -0.90 -11.80
C ASN A 335 -7.56 -2.18 -12.44
N HIS A 336 -7.87 -2.10 -13.74
CA HIS A 336 -8.49 -3.18 -14.51
C HIS A 336 -7.60 -4.41 -14.70
N LEU A 337 -6.26 -4.27 -14.68
CA LEU A 337 -5.34 -5.40 -14.81
C LEU A 337 -5.40 -6.29 -13.56
N THR A 338 -5.39 -5.67 -12.38
CA THR A 338 -5.61 -6.38 -11.10
C THR A 338 -7.00 -7.02 -11.07
N ALA A 339 -8.02 -6.32 -11.58
CA ALA A 339 -9.38 -6.86 -11.64
C ALA A 339 -9.46 -8.13 -12.48
N HIS A 340 -8.89 -8.09 -13.69
CA HIS A 340 -8.82 -9.22 -14.60
C HIS A 340 -8.10 -10.41 -13.96
N TYR A 341 -6.91 -10.18 -13.39
CA TYR A 341 -6.16 -11.21 -12.68
C TYR A 341 -7.00 -11.87 -11.57
N LEU A 342 -7.66 -11.08 -10.72
CA LEU A 342 -8.41 -11.62 -9.59
C LEU A 342 -9.67 -12.38 -10.03
N ILE A 343 -10.43 -11.85 -11.00
CA ILE A 343 -11.61 -12.56 -11.55
C ILE A 343 -11.17 -13.86 -12.21
N ASP A 344 -10.17 -13.83 -13.09
CA ASP A 344 -9.83 -14.99 -13.92
C ASP A 344 -9.03 -16.05 -13.16
N HIS A 345 -8.08 -15.65 -12.32
CA HIS A 345 -7.26 -16.58 -11.57
C HIS A 345 -8.04 -17.21 -10.41
N TRP A 346 -8.76 -16.39 -9.63
CA TRP A 346 -9.47 -16.84 -8.43
C TRP A 346 -10.95 -17.14 -8.65
N LYS A 347 -11.46 -16.99 -9.88
CA LYS A 347 -12.86 -17.24 -10.25
C LYS A 347 -13.85 -16.47 -9.38
N LEU A 348 -13.49 -15.23 -9.02
CA LEU A 348 -14.35 -14.36 -8.22
C LEU A 348 -15.56 -13.92 -9.06
N GLU A 349 -16.75 -13.89 -8.45
CA GLU A 349 -17.99 -13.46 -9.12
C GLU A 349 -18.04 -11.94 -9.32
N ARG A 350 -17.38 -11.20 -8.41
CA ARG A 350 -17.36 -9.75 -8.37
C ARG A 350 -16.21 -9.24 -7.51
N LEU A 351 -15.85 -7.99 -7.71
CA LEU A 351 -14.88 -7.23 -6.92
C LEU A 351 -15.53 -5.97 -6.35
N THR A 352 -15.27 -5.66 -5.09
CA THR A 352 -15.52 -4.34 -4.55
C THR A 352 -14.34 -3.43 -4.88
N ALA A 353 -14.63 -2.23 -5.41
CA ALA A 353 -13.60 -1.23 -5.68
C ALA A 353 -12.88 -0.78 -4.39
N SER A 354 -11.57 -0.50 -4.49
CA SER A 354 -10.78 0.01 -3.37
C SER A 354 -11.31 1.36 -2.86
N TYR A 355 -11.23 1.56 -1.54
CA TYR A 355 -11.59 2.82 -0.88
C TYR A 355 -10.61 3.96 -1.15
N ASP A 356 -9.45 3.66 -1.71
CA ASP A 356 -8.45 4.68 -2.07
C ASP A 356 -8.82 5.43 -3.34
N LEU A 357 -9.72 4.87 -4.15
CA LEU A 357 -10.10 5.46 -5.42
C LEU A 357 -11.07 6.63 -5.22
N ASN A 358 -10.74 7.75 -5.85
CA ASN A 358 -11.71 8.82 -6.06
C ASN A 358 -12.66 8.49 -7.23
N THR A 359 -13.67 9.33 -7.43
CA THR A 359 -14.72 9.11 -8.43
C THR A 359 -14.19 9.03 -9.86
N THR A 360 -13.23 9.88 -10.24
CA THR A 360 -12.57 9.83 -11.56
C THR A 360 -11.84 8.51 -11.78
N GLN A 361 -11.19 7.98 -10.75
CA GLN A 361 -10.50 6.70 -10.82
C GLN A 361 -11.46 5.51 -10.84
N ILE A 362 -12.56 5.55 -10.07
CA ILE A 362 -13.64 4.54 -10.13
C ILE A 362 -14.24 4.52 -11.54
N ASP A 363 -14.56 5.68 -12.10
CA ASP A 363 -15.04 5.82 -13.46
C ASP A 363 -14.08 5.22 -14.50
N ALA A 364 -12.78 5.46 -14.34
CA ALA A 364 -11.76 4.84 -15.20
C ALA A 364 -11.69 3.33 -15.01
N LEU A 365 -11.79 2.83 -13.78
CA LEU A 365 -11.80 1.40 -13.46
C LEU A 365 -12.99 0.70 -14.11
N LEU A 366 -14.20 1.25 -13.94
CA LEU A 366 -15.43 0.71 -14.50
C LEU A 366 -15.40 0.68 -16.03
N ARG A 367 -15.01 1.78 -16.69
CA ARG A 367 -14.95 1.86 -18.16
C ARG A 367 -13.91 0.95 -18.81
N ASN A 368 -12.84 0.59 -18.09
CA ASN A 368 -11.78 -0.26 -18.60
C ASN A 368 -11.91 -1.72 -18.13
N SER A 369 -13.02 -2.09 -17.49
CA SER A 369 -13.31 -3.45 -17.02
C SER A 369 -14.60 -3.98 -17.62
N GLN A 370 -14.86 -5.28 -17.51
CA GLN A 370 -16.14 -5.81 -17.99
C GLN A 370 -17.30 -5.31 -17.10
N PRO A 371 -18.41 -4.84 -17.69
CA PRO A 371 -19.61 -4.51 -16.93
C PRO A 371 -20.08 -5.69 -16.08
N GLY A 372 -20.53 -5.43 -14.86
CA GLY A 372 -20.97 -6.49 -13.94
C GLY A 372 -19.88 -6.97 -12.96
N TRP A 373 -18.60 -6.69 -13.23
CA TRP A 373 -17.50 -7.11 -12.35
C TRP A 373 -17.40 -6.35 -11.04
N PHE A 374 -17.99 -5.16 -10.95
CA PHE A 374 -17.77 -4.27 -9.83
C PHE A 374 -19.00 -4.01 -8.97
N GLU A 375 -18.79 -4.12 -7.67
CA GLU A 375 -19.62 -3.54 -6.63
C GLU A 375 -18.95 -2.26 -6.11
N ILE A 376 -19.74 -1.23 -5.81
CA ILE A 376 -19.25 0.03 -5.23
C ILE A 376 -19.91 0.28 -3.87
N THR A 377 -19.12 0.64 -2.85
CA THR A 377 -19.65 1.07 -1.55
C THR A 377 -20.22 2.47 -1.63
N LEU A 378 -21.55 2.63 -1.60
CA LEU A 378 -22.18 3.95 -1.62
C LEU A 378 -22.38 4.55 -0.24
N HIS A 379 -22.47 3.74 0.82
CA HIS A 379 -22.71 4.20 2.19
C HIS A 379 -21.82 3.42 3.14
N GLN A 380 -21.07 4.12 3.98
CA GLN A 380 -20.29 3.48 5.04
C GLN A 380 -19.81 4.45 6.10
N HIS A 381 -19.64 3.96 7.32
CA HIS A 381 -18.70 4.54 8.27
C HIS A 381 -17.28 4.12 7.87
N MET A 382 -16.46 5.07 7.41
CA MET A 382 -15.09 4.76 6.98
C MET A 382 -14.23 4.30 8.17
N PRO A 383 -13.55 3.13 8.10
CA PRO A 383 -12.56 2.73 9.09
C PRO A 383 -11.40 3.74 9.17
N MET A 384 -11.03 4.15 10.38
CA MET A 384 -9.94 5.10 10.63
C MET A 384 -8.64 4.39 11.03
N PHE A 385 -8.71 3.56 12.07
CA PHE A 385 -7.54 2.92 12.66
C PHE A 385 -7.83 1.47 13.02
N HIS A 386 -6.79 0.63 12.84
CA HIS A 386 -6.73 -0.73 13.34
C HIS A 386 -5.75 -0.82 14.49
N MET A 387 -6.16 -1.48 15.57
CA MET A 387 -5.37 -1.62 16.77
C MET A 387 -5.27 -3.10 17.15
N GLU A 388 -4.05 -3.58 17.39
CA GLU A 388 -3.83 -4.91 17.97
C GLU A 388 -4.22 -4.92 19.46
N HIS A 389 -4.02 -3.80 20.15
CA HIS A 389 -4.35 -3.68 21.56
C HIS A 389 -5.86 -3.57 21.75
N CYS A 390 -6.44 -4.55 22.45
CA CYS A 390 -7.86 -4.61 22.74
C CYS A 390 -8.26 -3.62 23.85
N VAL A 391 -8.80 -2.46 23.47
CA VAL A 391 -9.32 -1.41 24.38
C VAL A 391 -10.40 -1.97 25.29
N PHE A 392 -11.24 -2.88 24.78
CA PHE A 392 -12.29 -3.51 25.58
C PHE A 392 -11.70 -4.36 26.71
N CYS A 393 -10.71 -5.19 26.42
CA CYS A 393 -10.00 -5.97 27.44
C CYS A 393 -9.28 -5.05 28.43
N ALA A 394 -8.59 -4.04 27.92
CA ALA A 394 -7.73 -3.19 28.74
C ALA A 394 -8.49 -2.31 29.74
N PHE A 395 -9.71 -1.88 29.40
CA PHE A 395 -10.44 -0.90 30.21
C PHE A 395 -11.78 -1.41 30.76
N LEU A 396 -12.33 -2.50 30.22
CA LEU A 396 -13.63 -3.05 30.61
C LEU A 396 -13.55 -4.49 31.14
N SER A 397 -12.34 -4.97 31.45
CA SER A 397 -12.12 -6.29 32.03
C SER A 397 -10.97 -6.26 33.05
N GLU A 398 -10.99 -7.22 33.96
CA GLU A 398 -9.85 -7.54 34.84
C GLU A 398 -8.88 -8.56 34.20
N GLY A 399 -9.27 -9.14 33.05
CA GLY A 399 -8.45 -10.08 32.29
C GLY A 399 -7.24 -9.44 31.62
N LYS A 400 -6.24 -10.25 31.29
CA LYS A 400 -4.99 -9.80 30.66
C LYS A 400 -5.04 -9.88 29.15
N ASP A 401 -5.78 -10.83 28.59
CA ASP A 401 -5.88 -11.03 27.15
C ASP A 401 -7.24 -11.62 26.72
N PHE A 402 -7.37 -11.97 25.45
CA PHE A 402 -8.62 -12.49 24.88
C PHE A 402 -9.13 -13.78 25.54
N ARG A 403 -8.27 -14.54 26.24
CA ARG A 403 -8.60 -15.83 26.86
C ARG A 403 -9.37 -15.67 28.16
N ASP A 404 -9.14 -14.57 28.89
CA ASP A 404 -9.70 -14.33 30.21
C ASP A 404 -10.48 -13.00 30.33
N CYS A 405 -10.56 -12.20 29.26
CA CYS A 405 -11.26 -10.91 29.29
C CYS A 405 -12.77 -10.98 29.52
N GLY A 406 -13.41 -12.15 29.37
CA GLY A 406 -14.88 -12.28 29.49
C GLY A 406 -15.67 -11.68 28.32
N ARG A 407 -15.00 -11.28 27.23
CA ARG A 407 -15.57 -10.70 26.00
C ARG A 407 -16.55 -9.53 26.23
N PRO A 408 -16.16 -8.46 26.93
CA PRO A 408 -17.00 -7.27 27.11
C PRO A 408 -17.44 -6.65 25.78
N CYS A 409 -16.65 -6.82 24.71
CA CYS A 409 -17.02 -6.39 23.35
C CYS A 409 -18.31 -7.02 22.81
N ASP A 410 -18.71 -8.21 23.28
CA ASP A 410 -19.95 -8.87 22.81
C ASP A 410 -21.22 -8.18 23.36
N THR A 411 -21.11 -7.39 24.44
CA THR A 411 -22.27 -6.81 25.14
C THR A 411 -22.20 -5.29 25.29
N GLN A 412 -21.01 -4.70 25.21
CA GLN A 412 -20.80 -3.27 25.42
C GLN A 412 -20.56 -2.56 24.09
N GLN A 413 -21.18 -1.40 23.91
CA GLN A 413 -20.83 -0.49 22.82
C GLN A 413 -19.84 0.56 23.32
N VAL A 414 -18.70 0.67 22.64
CA VAL A 414 -17.64 1.62 22.99
C VAL A 414 -17.51 2.68 21.90
N GLN A 415 -17.36 3.93 22.31
CA GLN A 415 -17.05 5.04 21.42
C GLN A 415 -15.87 5.84 21.99
N LEU A 416 -14.96 6.29 21.13
CA LEU A 416 -13.89 7.20 21.50
C LEU A 416 -14.31 8.64 21.18
N LYS A 417 -14.17 9.53 22.16
CA LYS A 417 -14.46 10.95 21.99
C LYS A 417 -13.20 11.68 21.53
N ASP A 418 -13.29 12.41 20.43
CA ASP A 418 -12.18 13.22 19.93
C ASP A 418 -12.11 14.61 20.60
N ARG A 419 -11.10 15.40 20.19
CA ARG A 419 -10.89 16.76 20.73
C ARG A 419 -12.01 17.77 20.41
N VAL A 420 -12.80 17.52 19.37
CA VAL A 420 -13.95 18.38 19.00
C VAL A 420 -15.27 17.82 19.52
N GLY A 421 -15.23 16.71 20.27
CA GLY A 421 -16.36 16.08 20.92
C GLY A 421 -17.13 15.08 20.06
N ALA A 422 -16.64 14.74 18.87
CA ALA A 422 -17.23 13.70 18.03
C ALA A 422 -17.02 12.31 18.66
N LEU A 423 -18.04 11.46 18.58
CA LEU A 423 -18.03 10.10 19.13
C LEU A 423 -17.80 9.09 18.02
N HIS A 424 -16.66 8.42 18.06
CA HIS A 424 -16.21 7.47 17.05
C HIS A 424 -16.45 6.03 17.50
N PRO A 425 -17.27 5.24 16.81
CA PRO A 425 -17.54 3.86 17.19
C PRO A 425 -16.28 2.99 17.15
N LEU A 426 -16.10 2.16 18.16
CA LEU A 426 -15.05 1.16 18.24
C LEU A 426 -15.67 -0.24 18.19
N LYS A 427 -15.16 -1.11 17.33
CA LYS A 427 -15.58 -2.53 17.23
C LYS A 427 -14.41 -3.46 17.47
N ALA A 428 -14.66 -4.64 18.02
CA ALA A 428 -13.66 -5.68 18.19
C ALA A 428 -13.94 -6.82 17.22
N ASP A 429 -12.93 -7.33 16.52
CA ASP A 429 -13.08 -8.53 15.71
C ASP A 429 -12.83 -9.82 16.52
N ALA A 430 -12.95 -10.96 15.84
CA ALA A 430 -12.74 -12.29 16.42
C ALA A 430 -11.34 -12.50 17.01
N GLY A 431 -10.34 -11.77 16.51
CA GLY A 431 -8.96 -11.79 16.99
C GLY A 431 -8.70 -10.75 18.09
N CYS A 432 -9.75 -10.15 18.65
CA CYS A 432 -9.70 -9.04 19.62
C CYS A 432 -8.99 -7.78 19.12
N ARG A 433 -8.91 -7.60 17.79
CA ARG A 433 -8.36 -6.38 17.20
C ARG A 433 -9.46 -5.34 17.14
N ASN A 434 -9.12 -4.09 17.44
CA ASN A 434 -10.10 -3.02 17.38
C ASN A 434 -10.04 -2.23 16.08
N THR A 435 -11.21 -1.90 15.56
CA THR A 435 -11.37 -0.94 14.47
C THR A 435 -12.12 0.27 14.98
N LEU A 436 -11.48 1.44 14.88
CA LEU A 436 -12.15 2.72 15.12
C LEU A 436 -12.74 3.21 13.80
N PHE A 437 -14.01 3.61 13.83
CA PHE A 437 -14.72 4.11 12.66
C PHE A 437 -14.98 5.61 12.77
N ASN A 438 -15.14 6.28 11.62
CA ASN A 438 -15.60 7.66 11.59
C ASN A 438 -16.96 7.80 12.29
N SER A 439 -17.17 8.93 12.97
CA SER A 439 -18.39 9.21 13.74
C SER A 439 -19.63 9.40 12.86
N LYS A 440 -19.45 9.77 11.60
CA LYS A 440 -20.51 9.93 10.60
C LYS A 440 -20.24 9.06 9.39
N ALA A 441 -21.30 8.46 8.86
CA ALA A 441 -21.26 7.76 7.58
C ALA A 441 -21.00 8.74 6.43
N GLN A 442 -20.31 8.23 5.42
CA GLN A 442 -20.04 8.90 4.16
C GLN A 442 -20.95 8.33 3.06
N THR A 443 -21.20 9.13 2.01
CA THR A 443 -21.94 8.67 0.84
C THR A 443 -21.35 9.13 -0.50
N GLY A 444 -21.40 8.23 -1.48
CA GLY A 444 -21.11 8.49 -2.90
C GLY A 444 -22.35 8.72 -3.76
N ALA A 445 -23.51 9.06 -3.16
CA ALA A 445 -24.80 9.16 -3.85
C ALA A 445 -24.79 10.02 -5.12
N ASP A 446 -24.06 11.14 -5.14
CA ASP A 446 -23.96 12.05 -6.30
C ASP A 446 -23.49 11.34 -7.58
N PHE A 447 -22.74 10.26 -7.45
CA PHE A 447 -22.09 9.57 -8.56
C PHE A 447 -22.73 8.21 -8.87
N ALA A 448 -23.75 7.79 -8.11
CA ALA A 448 -24.33 6.45 -8.22
C ALA A 448 -24.87 6.16 -9.62
N LEU A 449 -25.64 7.09 -10.20
CA LEU A 449 -26.23 6.91 -11.54
C LEU A 449 -25.17 6.89 -12.64
N ASP A 450 -24.09 7.65 -12.50
CA ASP A 450 -22.98 7.66 -13.46
C ASP A 450 -22.16 6.37 -13.37
N MET A 451 -21.87 5.89 -12.16
CA MET A 451 -21.20 4.60 -11.94
C MET A 451 -22.03 3.43 -12.50
N ALA A 452 -23.36 3.46 -12.32
CA ALA A 452 -24.27 2.48 -12.90
C ALA A 452 -24.17 2.46 -14.44
N LYS A 453 -24.21 3.64 -15.07
CA LYS A 453 -24.02 3.76 -16.55
C LYS A 453 -22.66 3.21 -17.00
N ASN A 454 -21.62 3.45 -16.20
CA ASN A 454 -20.24 3.03 -16.46
C ASN A 454 -19.97 1.55 -16.19
N GLY A 455 -20.93 0.79 -15.65
CA GLY A 455 -20.85 -0.68 -15.53
C GLY A 455 -20.80 -1.24 -14.12
N ALA A 456 -21.05 -0.42 -13.08
CA ALA A 456 -21.22 -0.91 -11.72
C ALA A 456 -22.44 -1.84 -11.63
N ALA A 457 -22.22 -3.07 -11.16
CA ALA A 457 -23.22 -4.11 -11.08
C ALA A 457 -24.16 -3.92 -9.89
N ALA A 458 -23.59 -3.52 -8.76
CA ALA A 458 -24.29 -3.41 -7.50
C ALA A 458 -23.69 -2.27 -6.66
N PHE A 459 -24.51 -1.77 -5.76
CA PHE A 459 -24.10 -0.80 -4.76
C PHE A 459 -24.36 -1.37 -3.38
N ARG A 460 -23.32 -1.43 -2.55
CA ARG A 460 -23.50 -1.89 -1.18
C ARG A 460 -23.68 -0.73 -0.21
N ILE A 461 -24.53 -0.96 0.78
CA ILE A 461 -24.88 -0.02 1.84
C ILE A 461 -24.43 -0.64 3.17
N GLU A 462 -23.34 -0.13 3.73
CA GLU A 462 -22.72 -0.69 4.93
C GLU A 462 -23.15 -0.01 6.22
N PHE A 463 -23.83 -0.79 7.06
CA PHE A 463 -24.25 -0.38 8.39
C PHE A 463 -23.23 -0.80 9.45
N LEU A 464 -23.13 -0.01 10.51
CA LEU A 464 -22.25 -0.23 11.65
C LEU A 464 -23.03 -0.42 12.95
N ASN A 465 -23.82 0.58 13.34
CA ASN A 465 -24.56 0.62 14.61
C ASN A 465 -26.01 1.10 14.44
N GLU A 466 -26.41 1.43 13.22
CA GLU A 466 -27.74 1.87 12.85
C GLU A 466 -28.79 0.83 13.30
N SER A 467 -29.87 1.33 13.88
CA SER A 467 -31.07 0.57 14.28
C SER A 467 -31.82 0.02 13.06
N GLY A 468 -32.75 -0.90 13.29
CA GLY A 468 -33.60 -1.45 12.23
C GLY A 468 -34.38 -0.39 11.45
N ASP A 469 -34.87 0.65 12.14
CA ASP A 469 -35.57 1.77 11.50
C ASP A 469 -34.64 2.61 10.63
N GLU A 470 -33.41 2.87 11.10
CA GLU A 470 -32.39 3.57 10.33
C GLU A 470 -31.95 2.78 9.10
N VAL A 471 -31.79 1.46 9.22
CA VAL A 471 -31.53 0.56 8.08
C VAL A 471 -32.64 0.67 7.04
N ARG A 472 -33.90 0.46 7.46
CA ARG A 472 -35.07 0.52 6.55
C ARG A 472 -35.17 1.88 5.86
N ARG A 473 -34.98 2.96 6.62
CA ARG A 473 -35.00 4.32 6.09
C ARG A 473 -33.89 4.52 5.07
N THR A 474 -32.65 4.17 5.41
CA THR A 474 -31.47 4.36 4.55
C THR A 474 -31.61 3.59 3.24
N MET A 475 -31.98 2.32 3.32
CA MET A 475 -32.22 1.46 2.16
C MET A 475 -33.29 2.05 1.23
N LYS A 476 -34.41 2.52 1.78
CA LYS A 476 -35.48 3.19 1.00
C LYS A 476 -34.98 4.45 0.27
N HIS A 477 -34.11 5.25 0.89
CA HIS A 477 -33.57 6.46 0.26
C HIS A 477 -32.66 6.12 -0.93
N TYR A 478 -31.81 5.11 -0.78
CA TYR A 478 -30.96 4.66 -1.89
C TYR A 478 -31.78 4.01 -3.01
N ASP A 479 -32.85 3.29 -2.72
CA ASP A 479 -33.77 2.79 -3.76
C ASP A 479 -34.47 3.93 -4.50
N ALA A 480 -34.89 4.98 -3.78
CA ALA A 480 -35.45 6.18 -4.39
C ALA A 480 -34.41 6.91 -5.27
N LEU A 481 -33.15 6.99 -4.81
CA LEU A 481 -32.04 7.54 -5.59
C LEU A 481 -31.83 6.76 -6.90
N LEU A 482 -31.73 5.43 -6.84
CA LEU A 482 -31.51 4.60 -8.04
C LEU A 482 -32.69 4.64 -9.03
N ARG A 483 -33.91 4.86 -8.52
CA ARG A 483 -35.11 5.09 -9.35
C ARG A 483 -35.25 6.53 -9.87
N GLY A 484 -34.39 7.45 -9.45
CA GLY A 484 -34.47 8.87 -9.81
C GLY A 484 -35.62 9.63 -9.13
N GLU A 485 -36.19 9.08 -8.06
CA GLU A 485 -37.28 9.67 -7.27
C GLU A 485 -36.76 10.62 -6.16
N LEU A 486 -35.48 10.49 -5.80
CA LEU A 486 -34.79 11.28 -4.80
C LEU A 486 -33.45 11.72 -5.37
N ASP A 487 -33.13 13.02 -5.30
CA ASP A 487 -31.79 13.49 -5.67
C ASP A 487 -30.78 13.23 -4.55
N ALA A 488 -29.50 13.21 -4.91
CA ALA A 488 -28.43 12.89 -3.98
C ALA A 488 -28.26 13.95 -2.87
N GLU A 489 -28.53 15.23 -3.16
CA GLU A 489 -28.44 16.32 -2.19
C GLU A 489 -29.47 16.16 -1.07
N THR A 490 -30.71 15.84 -1.45
CA THR A 490 -31.78 15.55 -0.50
C THR A 490 -31.43 14.31 0.33
N LEU A 491 -30.90 13.25 -0.29
CA LEU A 491 -30.50 12.01 0.41
C LEU A 491 -29.48 12.27 1.51
N TRP A 492 -28.34 12.91 1.21
CA TRP A 492 -27.28 13.07 2.21
C TRP A 492 -27.63 14.09 3.29
N LYS A 493 -28.50 15.07 3.00
CA LYS A 493 -29.05 15.97 4.02
C LYS A 493 -30.01 15.27 4.96
N GLU A 494 -30.97 14.50 4.44
CA GLU A 494 -31.98 13.81 5.25
C GLU A 494 -31.39 12.70 6.11
N LEU A 495 -30.38 11.99 5.60
CA LEU A 495 -29.63 10.97 6.33
C LEU A 495 -28.45 11.53 7.13
N LYS A 496 -28.22 12.85 7.07
CA LYS A 496 -27.15 13.57 7.79
C LYS A 496 -25.74 13.00 7.53
N LEU A 497 -25.47 12.63 6.28
CA LEU A 497 -24.23 11.98 5.84
C LEU A 497 -23.18 13.00 5.40
N ILE A 498 -21.93 12.57 5.37
CA ILE A 498 -20.85 13.31 4.70
C ILE A 498 -20.87 12.93 3.22
N ASN A 499 -21.08 13.89 2.33
CA ASN A 499 -20.98 13.66 0.88
C ASN A 499 -19.51 13.51 0.47
N GLN A 500 -19.04 12.26 0.41
CA GLN A 500 -17.67 11.87 0.10
C GLN A 500 -17.64 10.37 -0.22
N LEU A 501 -16.84 9.98 -1.21
CA LEU A 501 -16.56 8.59 -1.52
C LEU A 501 -15.05 8.32 -1.37
N GLY A 502 -14.71 7.31 -0.56
CA GLY A 502 -13.31 6.90 -0.36
C GLY A 502 -12.51 7.79 0.60
N VAL A 503 -11.25 7.44 0.82
CA VAL A 503 -10.34 8.16 1.73
C VAL A 503 -9.80 9.44 1.11
N THR A 504 -9.71 9.51 -0.22
CA THR A 504 -9.18 10.67 -0.92
C THR A 504 -10.30 11.63 -1.33
N ARG A 505 -10.32 12.83 -0.75
CA ARG A 505 -10.69 13.99 -1.58
C ARG A 505 -9.53 14.15 -2.54
N GLY A 506 -9.66 13.69 -3.78
CA GLY A 506 -8.81 14.25 -4.82
C GLY A 506 -8.91 15.76 -4.71
N THR A 507 -7.81 16.46 -4.48
CA THR A 507 -7.73 17.93 -4.43
C THR A 507 -8.01 18.59 -5.79
N LEU A 508 -8.62 17.86 -6.70
CA LEU A 508 -9.06 18.33 -7.99
C LEU A 508 -10.57 18.11 -8.02
N THR A 509 -11.29 19.19 -7.75
CA THR A 509 -12.66 19.41 -8.22
C THR A 509 -12.77 18.92 -9.67
N ARG A 510 -13.87 18.23 -9.98
CA ARG A 510 -14.30 18.11 -11.38
C ARG A 510 -14.48 19.49 -12.00
#